data_AF-A0A858RED2-F1
#
_entry.id   AF-A0A858RED2-F1
#
_cell.length_a   1.000
_cell.length_b   1.000
_cell.length_c   1.000
_cell.angle_alpha   90.00
_cell.angle_beta   90.00
_cell.angle_gamma   90.00
#
_symmetry.space_group_name_H-M   'P 1'
#
loop_
_entity.id
_entity.type
_entity.pdbx_description
1 polymer ?
#
loop_
_entity_poly.entity_id
_entity_poly.type
_entity_poly.pdbx_seq_one_letter_code
_entity_poly.pdbx_strand_id
1 'polypeptide(L)'
;MPHQKLHLPLVILTGLAAGWFLGSGSSNRAGDSSQTTSATNPSSKRPLAPETPDQTPPHNFAAYKESIARPLVEEEATAAVERMSSQELRTVLLDSPAYEWQDSSPEKYLRKIAVKAAAKELVRREGLAAVTWAQGTEKMQAWLYVLAAFSALDPAAALPHVREFNKHHNDPNTGIGYTFSTAARNAAALRGAKELLEAQQISDSYDAGNLYELAPDFDFAAYFAKCPKPVEADDLMKSWAAADPDAAAKAVVERFHTGPPDESLMGQAHRGYATIHGETAAAEWSTAILAKLSPDHREHGLRSLTREISPSRAAAIVTVLSDPEDRSFFIQQVMAAGPRADGDAPLAAFQALETEEARVQTMIDAVKATRPETWQNPDSRAYHTKRMETLLEELRVSDQGKQQWRAALPE
;
A
#
# COMPACT_ATOMS: atom_id res chain seq x y z
N MET A 1 -9.94 -5.23 56.87
CA MET A 1 -10.63 -5.64 55.64
C MET A 1 -9.58 -5.72 54.54
N PRO A 2 -9.20 -6.92 54.07
CA PRO A 2 -8.11 -7.06 53.11
C PRO A 2 -8.62 -6.89 51.68
N HIS A 3 -7.90 -6.09 50.91
CA HIS A 3 -8.08 -5.96 49.46
C HIS A 3 -7.69 -7.27 48.76
N GLN A 4 -8.67 -7.98 48.20
CA GLN A 4 -8.42 -9.00 47.20
C GLN A 4 -7.96 -8.32 45.91
N LYS A 5 -6.66 -8.42 45.62
CA LYS A 5 -6.10 -8.12 44.30
C LYS A 5 -6.45 -9.28 43.36
N LEU A 6 -7.37 -9.05 42.43
CA LEU A 6 -7.57 -9.94 41.28
C LEU A 6 -6.34 -9.84 40.38
N HIS A 7 -5.49 -10.87 40.44
CA HIS A 7 -4.44 -11.13 39.46
C HIS A 7 -4.90 -12.30 38.57
N LEU A 8 -5.35 -12.01 37.33
CA LEU A 8 -5.35 -12.83 36.09
C LEU A 8 -6.36 -12.19 35.12
N PRO A 9 -6.00 -11.86 33.85
CA PRO A 9 -5.44 -12.80 32.86
C PRO A 9 -4.21 -12.27 32.10
N LEU A 10 -3.37 -11.41 32.70
CA LEU A 10 -2.16 -10.90 32.04
C LEU A 10 -1.01 -11.93 31.93
N VAL A 11 -1.10 -13.06 32.65
CA VAL A 11 -0.05 -14.10 32.71
C VAL A 11 0.09 -14.88 31.39
N ILE A 12 -0.98 -14.98 30.59
CA ILE A 12 -0.93 -15.68 29.29
C ILE A 12 -0.17 -14.85 28.25
N LEU A 13 -0.32 -13.51 28.27
CA LEU A 13 0.38 -12.61 27.34
C LEU A 13 1.84 -12.35 27.74
N THR A 14 2.13 -12.29 29.04
CA THR A 14 3.53 -12.18 29.52
C THR A 14 4.30 -13.49 29.36
N GLY A 15 3.65 -14.66 29.42
CA GLY A 15 4.26 -15.95 29.11
C GLY A 15 4.74 -16.07 27.66
N LEU A 16 3.98 -15.49 26.71
CA LEU A 16 4.36 -15.45 25.29
C LEU A 16 5.53 -14.48 25.01
N ALA A 17 5.63 -13.36 25.74
CA ALA A 17 6.78 -12.46 25.64
C ALA A 17 8.06 -13.00 26.31
N ALA A 18 7.92 -13.76 27.41
CA ALA A 18 9.05 -14.34 28.14
C ALA A 18 9.73 -15.50 27.38
N GLY A 19 9.01 -16.20 26.50
CA GLY A 19 9.59 -17.21 25.61
C GLY A 19 10.56 -16.65 24.56
N TRP A 20 10.48 -15.35 24.28
CA TRP A 20 11.35 -14.68 23.30
C TRP A 20 12.64 -14.12 23.93
N PHE A 21 12.63 -13.80 25.23
CA PHE A 21 13.77 -13.17 25.92
C PHE A 21 14.75 -14.13 26.61
N LEU A 22 14.50 -15.44 26.61
CA LEU A 22 15.44 -16.44 27.15
C LEU A 22 16.33 -17.11 26.07
N GLY A 23 16.27 -16.63 24.83
CA GLY A 23 17.06 -17.13 23.70
C GLY A 23 18.14 -16.17 23.20
N SER A 24 18.64 -15.23 24.01
CA SER A 24 19.77 -14.39 23.60
C SER A 24 20.58 -13.87 24.78
N GLY A 25 21.75 -14.48 25.00
CA GLY A 25 22.89 -13.78 25.58
C GLY A 25 23.64 -14.50 26.71
N SER A 26 24.84 -14.97 26.38
CA SER A 26 26.13 -14.80 27.09
C SER A 26 27.00 -16.06 26.85
N SER A 27 28.33 -16.03 26.62
CA SER A 27 29.35 -15.05 26.98
C SER A 27 30.67 -15.27 26.23
N ASN A 28 31.30 -14.14 25.87
CA ASN A 28 32.71 -13.75 26.12
C ASN A 28 33.92 -14.47 25.49
N ARG A 29 34.53 -13.76 24.53
CA ARG A 29 35.82 -12.99 24.58
C ARG A 29 37.08 -13.57 25.26
N ALA A 30 38.21 -13.24 24.60
CA ALA A 30 39.65 -13.37 24.93
C ALA A 30 40.27 -14.74 24.57
N GLY A 31 41.44 -14.88 23.93
CA GLY A 31 42.52 -13.95 23.62
C GLY A 31 43.84 -14.72 23.70
N ASP A 32 44.69 -14.54 22.68
CA ASP A 32 46.16 -14.67 22.66
C ASP A 32 46.91 -15.96 22.23
N SER A 33 47.69 -15.75 21.15
CA SER A 33 49.11 -16.09 20.91
C SER A 33 49.60 -17.52 20.57
N SER A 34 50.09 -17.64 19.33
CA SER A 34 51.44 -18.06 18.89
C SER A 34 51.88 -19.55 18.74
N GLN A 35 52.37 -19.81 17.51
CA GLN A 35 53.52 -20.65 17.08
C GLN A 35 53.38 -22.18 16.80
N THR A 36 53.44 -22.51 15.49
CA THR A 36 54.35 -23.46 14.78
C THR A 36 54.93 -24.66 15.56
N THR A 37 54.82 -25.94 15.15
CA THR A 37 55.35 -26.58 13.92
C THR A 37 54.94 -28.06 13.80
N SER A 38 54.83 -28.53 12.55
CA SER A 38 55.21 -29.86 12.01
C SER A 38 54.42 -31.16 12.33
N ALA A 39 53.83 -31.67 11.24
CA ALA A 39 53.91 -33.04 10.70
C ALA A 39 53.28 -34.21 11.48
N THR A 40 52.16 -34.75 10.98
CA THR A 40 52.08 -36.01 10.20
C THR A 40 50.61 -36.39 9.94
N ASN A 41 50.25 -36.61 8.67
CA ASN A 41 49.10 -37.42 8.25
C ASN A 41 49.47 -38.92 8.46
N PRO A 42 48.52 -39.89 8.49
CA PRO A 42 47.23 -39.86 7.79
C PRO A 42 46.02 -40.47 8.53
N SER A 43 44.86 -40.32 7.87
CA SER A 43 43.70 -41.23 7.90
C SER A 43 42.69 -41.04 9.02
N SER A 44 41.67 -40.22 8.74
CA SER A 44 40.30 -40.67 9.01
C SER A 44 39.28 -39.94 8.13
N LYS A 45 38.34 -40.73 7.63
CA LYS A 45 37.30 -40.39 6.66
C LYS A 45 36.49 -39.17 7.11
N ARG A 46 36.48 -38.10 6.32
CA ARG A 46 35.54 -36.98 6.47
C ARG A 46 34.35 -37.21 5.53
N PRO A 47 33.10 -37.23 6.04
CA PRO A 47 31.92 -37.16 5.18
C PRO A 47 31.91 -35.79 4.47
N LEU A 48 31.58 -35.79 3.18
CA LEU A 48 31.19 -34.60 2.45
C LEU A 48 30.02 -33.93 3.19
N ALA A 49 30.22 -32.69 3.62
CA ALA A 49 29.11 -31.84 4.01
C ALA A 49 28.25 -31.58 2.76
N PRO A 50 26.92 -31.63 2.85
CA PRO A 50 26.09 -31.21 1.74
C PRO A 50 26.30 -29.71 1.51
N GLU A 51 26.57 -29.34 0.26
CA GLU A 51 26.47 -27.95 -0.21
C GLU A 51 25.06 -27.46 0.11
N THR A 52 24.97 -26.47 1.00
CA THR A 52 23.72 -25.74 1.20
C THR A 52 23.44 -24.99 -0.09
N PRO A 53 22.30 -25.22 -0.76
CA PRO A 53 21.96 -24.42 -1.92
C PRO A 53 21.71 -22.99 -1.46
N ASP A 54 22.35 -22.07 -2.17
CA ASP A 54 22.10 -20.63 -2.13
C ASP A 54 20.67 -20.39 -2.62
N GLN A 55 19.69 -20.62 -1.74
CA GLN A 55 18.28 -20.35 -2.01
C GLN A 55 18.03 -18.88 -1.70
N THR A 56 18.29 -18.03 -2.67
CA THR A 56 17.58 -16.75 -2.74
C THR A 56 16.08 -17.09 -2.79
N PRO A 57 15.25 -16.64 -1.83
CA PRO A 57 13.84 -17.01 -1.82
C PRO A 57 13.17 -16.53 -3.12
N PRO A 58 12.26 -17.31 -3.71
CA PRO A 58 11.56 -16.89 -4.92
C PRO A 58 10.79 -15.59 -4.66
N HIS A 59 10.99 -14.57 -5.49
CA HIS A 59 10.27 -13.29 -5.40
C HIS A 59 8.86 -13.43 -5.98
N ASN A 60 7.95 -14.13 -5.31
CA ASN A 60 6.54 -14.21 -5.71
C ASN A 60 5.61 -13.87 -4.54
N PHE A 61 4.34 -13.55 -4.83
CA PHE A 61 3.37 -13.12 -3.81
C PHE A 61 3.12 -14.16 -2.71
N ALA A 62 3.27 -15.45 -3.02
CA ALA A 62 3.19 -16.52 -2.03
C ALA A 62 4.41 -16.51 -1.08
N ALA A 63 5.61 -16.31 -1.60
CA ALA A 63 6.83 -16.15 -0.82
C ALA A 63 6.88 -14.80 -0.09
N TYR A 64 6.24 -13.74 -0.60
CA TYR A 64 5.97 -12.51 0.15
C TYR A 64 5.03 -12.79 1.33
N LYS A 65 3.93 -13.53 1.12
CA LYS A 65 3.05 -14.00 2.22
C LYS A 65 3.74 -14.93 3.23
N GLU A 66 4.71 -15.74 2.82
CA GLU A 66 5.52 -16.57 3.73
C GLU A 66 6.63 -15.78 4.44
N SER A 67 7.26 -14.83 3.77
CA SER A 67 8.33 -13.98 4.33
C SER A 67 7.78 -12.89 5.26
N ILE A 68 6.55 -12.41 5.01
CA ILE A 68 5.70 -11.79 6.02
C ILE A 68 5.06 -12.94 6.79
N ALA A 69 5.84 -13.68 7.56
CA ALA A 69 5.28 -14.63 8.51
C ALA A 69 4.24 -13.86 9.32
N ARG A 70 2.94 -14.10 9.07
CA ARG A 70 1.90 -13.78 10.06
C ARG A 70 2.41 -14.48 11.31
N PRO A 71 2.78 -13.75 12.36
CA PRO A 71 3.39 -14.40 13.49
C PRO A 71 2.40 -15.47 13.95
N LEU A 72 2.85 -16.72 14.10
CA LEU A 72 2.06 -17.81 14.71
C LEU A 72 1.32 -17.33 15.98
N VAL A 73 1.89 -16.32 16.64
CA VAL A 73 1.34 -15.56 17.76
C VAL A 73 -0.04 -14.92 17.49
N GLU A 74 -0.38 -14.47 16.28
CA GLU A 74 -1.70 -13.89 15.98
C GLU A 74 -2.81 -14.95 16.01
N GLU A 75 -2.57 -16.12 15.40
CA GLU A 75 -3.51 -17.24 15.40
C GLU A 75 -3.67 -17.83 16.81
N GLU A 76 -2.55 -18.02 17.53
CA GLU A 76 -2.57 -18.49 18.92
C GLU A 76 -3.25 -17.50 19.87
N ALA A 77 -2.96 -16.21 19.74
CA ALA A 77 -3.61 -15.17 20.55
C ALA A 77 -5.11 -15.09 20.25
N THR A 78 -5.50 -15.20 18.97
CA THR A 78 -6.92 -15.22 18.58
C THR A 78 -7.63 -16.44 19.17
N ALA A 79 -7.06 -17.64 19.02
CA ALA A 79 -7.62 -18.86 19.58
C ALA A 79 -7.69 -18.84 21.12
N ALA A 80 -6.73 -18.19 21.79
CA ALA A 80 -6.76 -18.01 23.25
C ALA A 80 -7.92 -17.10 23.67
N VAL A 81 -8.13 -15.99 22.95
CA VAL A 81 -9.22 -15.04 23.19
C VAL A 81 -10.59 -15.69 22.92
N GLU A 82 -10.73 -16.49 21.88
CA GLU A 82 -11.98 -17.20 21.55
C GLU A 82 -12.44 -18.18 22.65
N ARG A 83 -11.53 -18.65 23.51
CA ARG A 83 -11.87 -19.54 24.65
C ARG A 83 -12.27 -18.77 25.91
N MET A 84 -12.01 -17.46 25.98
CA MET A 84 -12.37 -16.64 27.13
C MET A 84 -13.89 -16.51 27.27
N SER A 85 -14.39 -16.30 28.48
CA SER A 85 -15.78 -15.93 28.75
C SER A 85 -16.08 -14.49 28.32
N SER A 86 -17.35 -14.14 28.10
CA SER A 86 -17.72 -12.75 27.76
C SER A 86 -17.22 -11.72 28.78
N GLN A 87 -17.17 -12.09 30.06
CA GLN A 87 -16.68 -11.18 31.10
C GLN A 87 -15.17 -10.93 30.97
N GLU A 88 -14.38 -11.97 30.68
CA GLU A 88 -12.94 -11.83 30.43
C GLU A 88 -12.68 -11.00 29.15
N LEU A 89 -13.47 -11.20 28.09
CA LEU A 89 -13.39 -10.39 26.86
C LEU A 89 -13.63 -8.89 27.15
N ARG A 90 -14.64 -8.57 27.97
CA ARG A 90 -14.92 -7.20 28.40
C ARG A 90 -13.77 -6.61 29.21
N THR A 91 -13.13 -7.38 30.09
CA THR A 91 -11.93 -6.94 30.82
C THR A 91 -10.80 -6.59 29.86
N VAL A 92 -10.52 -7.44 28.86
CA VAL A 92 -9.49 -7.16 27.83
C VAL A 92 -9.77 -5.84 27.10
N LEU A 93 -11.04 -5.58 26.76
CA LEU A 93 -11.45 -4.34 26.07
C LEU A 93 -11.35 -3.09 26.96
N LEU A 94 -11.70 -3.19 28.24
CA LEU A 94 -11.61 -2.08 29.20
C LEU A 94 -10.15 -1.73 29.54
N ASP A 95 -9.28 -2.73 29.51
CA ASP A 95 -7.84 -2.56 29.67
C ASP A 95 -7.15 -2.09 28.38
N SER A 96 -7.86 -1.82 27.29
CA SER A 96 -7.23 -1.29 26.07
C SER A 96 -6.54 0.05 26.36
N PRO A 97 -5.27 0.25 25.94
CA PRO A 97 -4.61 1.54 26.07
C PRO A 97 -5.33 2.57 25.19
N ALA A 98 -5.11 3.85 25.49
CA ALA A 98 -5.58 4.92 24.62
C ALA A 98 -5.03 4.71 23.20
N TYR A 99 -5.80 5.18 22.21
CA TYR A 99 -5.47 4.99 20.80
C TYR A 99 -4.24 5.85 20.44
N GLU A 100 -3.05 5.27 20.53
CA GLU A 100 -1.78 5.91 20.20
C GLU A 100 -1.31 5.44 18.82
N TRP A 101 -1.24 6.35 17.86
CA TRP A 101 -0.80 6.07 16.49
C TRP A 101 0.72 5.85 16.35
N GLN A 102 1.52 6.22 17.35
CA GLN A 102 2.95 6.50 17.16
C GLN A 102 3.91 5.53 17.87
N ASP A 103 3.41 4.54 18.60
CA ASP A 103 4.28 3.57 19.28
C ASP A 103 4.09 2.15 18.72
N SER A 104 5.09 1.70 17.97
CA SER A 104 5.12 0.44 17.23
C SER A 104 5.82 -0.70 17.99
N SER A 105 5.93 -0.61 19.32
CA SER A 105 6.54 -1.70 20.09
C SER A 105 5.81 -3.04 19.86
N PRO A 106 6.54 -4.18 19.81
CA PRO A 106 5.94 -5.50 19.60
C PRO A 106 4.83 -5.84 20.61
N GLU A 107 4.98 -5.41 21.87
CA GLU A 107 3.99 -5.61 22.93
C GLU A 107 2.68 -4.87 22.64
N LYS A 108 2.76 -3.59 22.22
CA LYS A 108 1.58 -2.80 21.84
C LYS A 108 0.89 -3.40 20.61
N TYR A 109 1.66 -3.93 19.66
CA TYR A 109 1.13 -4.63 18.49
C TYR A 109 0.33 -5.89 18.87
N LEU A 110 0.91 -6.79 19.68
CA LEU A 110 0.22 -8.00 20.16
C LEU A 110 -1.03 -7.67 20.99
N ARG A 111 -0.96 -6.64 21.83
CA ARG A 111 -2.12 -6.17 22.59
C ARG A 111 -3.24 -5.67 21.68
N LYS A 112 -2.90 -4.95 20.60
CA LYS A 112 -3.88 -4.49 19.60
C LYS A 112 -4.56 -5.67 18.90
N ILE A 113 -3.81 -6.73 18.59
CA ILE A 113 -4.37 -7.98 18.05
C ILE A 113 -5.38 -8.58 19.03
N ALA A 114 -4.97 -8.79 20.29
CA ALA A 114 -5.84 -9.38 21.31
C ALA A 114 -7.12 -8.57 21.56
N VAL A 115 -7.02 -7.24 21.61
CA VAL A 115 -8.18 -6.33 21.78
C VAL A 115 -9.13 -6.43 20.59
N LYS A 116 -8.62 -6.46 19.35
CA LYS A 116 -9.46 -6.64 18.15
C LYS A 116 -10.12 -8.02 18.12
N ALA A 117 -9.40 -9.08 18.47
CA ALA A 117 -9.95 -10.42 18.58
C ALA A 117 -11.06 -10.49 19.64
N ALA A 118 -10.85 -9.82 20.78
CA ALA A 118 -11.83 -9.81 21.87
C ALA A 118 -13.11 -9.08 21.49
N ALA A 119 -12.99 -7.95 20.78
CA ALA A 119 -14.15 -7.24 20.24
C ALA A 119 -14.92 -8.09 19.24
N LYS A 120 -14.22 -8.73 18.29
CA LYS A 120 -14.83 -9.63 17.29
C LYS A 120 -15.58 -10.77 17.96
N GLU A 121 -14.95 -11.45 18.91
CA GLU A 121 -15.56 -12.59 19.59
C GLU A 121 -16.75 -12.17 20.46
N LEU A 122 -16.64 -11.04 21.18
CA LEU A 122 -17.74 -10.53 21.99
C LEU A 122 -18.96 -10.17 21.11
N VAL A 123 -18.72 -9.50 19.98
CA VAL A 123 -19.77 -9.18 18.99
C VAL A 123 -20.35 -10.45 18.38
N ARG A 124 -19.54 -11.46 18.07
CA ARG A 124 -20.02 -12.74 17.53
C ARG A 124 -20.99 -13.43 18.49
N ARG A 125 -20.76 -13.31 19.80
CA ARG A 125 -21.60 -13.93 20.85
C ARG A 125 -22.84 -13.13 21.20
N GLU A 126 -22.72 -11.81 21.27
CA GLU A 126 -23.73 -10.94 21.88
C GLU A 126 -24.37 -9.95 20.89
N GLY A 127 -23.82 -9.82 19.70
CA GLY A 127 -24.30 -8.91 18.66
C GLY A 127 -24.44 -7.48 19.15
N LEU A 128 -25.63 -6.91 18.96
CA LEU A 128 -25.96 -5.55 19.37
C LEU A 128 -25.78 -5.31 20.88
N ALA A 129 -25.99 -6.33 21.73
CA ALA A 129 -25.83 -6.17 23.18
C ALA A 129 -24.39 -5.83 23.57
N ALA A 130 -23.38 -6.30 22.81
CA ALA A 130 -21.99 -5.89 23.00
C ALA A 130 -21.80 -4.39 22.74
N VAL A 131 -22.43 -3.86 21.69
CA VAL A 131 -22.36 -2.43 21.33
C VAL A 131 -23.03 -1.58 22.41
N THR A 132 -24.23 -1.95 22.86
CA THR A 132 -24.94 -1.26 23.95
C THR A 132 -24.12 -1.25 25.24
N TRP A 133 -23.50 -2.38 25.59
CA TRP A 133 -22.58 -2.46 26.72
C TRP A 133 -21.40 -1.49 26.54
N ALA A 134 -20.71 -1.56 25.41
CA ALA A 134 -19.51 -0.77 25.15
C ALA A 134 -19.79 0.75 25.15
N GLN A 135 -20.93 1.15 24.59
CA GLN A 135 -21.42 2.54 24.63
C GLN A 135 -21.71 3.02 26.06
N GLY A 136 -22.16 2.14 26.95
CA GLY A 136 -22.36 2.45 28.36
C GLY A 136 -21.07 2.53 29.17
N THR A 137 -19.90 2.23 28.58
CA THR A 137 -18.61 2.39 29.24
C THR A 137 -18.09 3.82 29.08
N GLU A 138 -17.35 4.32 30.07
CA GLU A 138 -16.58 5.58 29.93
C GLU A 138 -15.30 5.39 29.09
N LYS A 139 -15.13 4.23 28.44
CA LYS A 139 -13.92 3.86 27.69
C LYS A 139 -14.19 3.92 26.19
N MET A 140 -13.88 5.07 25.59
CA MET A 140 -14.02 5.30 24.14
C MET A 140 -13.41 4.15 23.29
N GLN A 141 -12.27 3.60 23.71
CA GLN A 141 -11.57 2.55 22.97
C GLN A 141 -12.36 1.25 22.94
N ALA A 142 -13.01 0.87 24.04
CA ALA A 142 -13.89 -0.31 24.06
C ALA A 142 -15.05 -0.12 23.08
N TRP A 143 -15.67 1.06 23.07
CA TRP A 143 -16.73 1.39 22.12
C TRP A 143 -16.23 1.37 20.67
N LEU A 144 -15.08 1.97 20.39
CA LEU A 144 -14.45 1.99 19.06
C LEU A 144 -14.23 0.57 18.52
N TYR A 145 -13.58 -0.31 19.28
CA TYR A 145 -13.24 -1.65 18.80
C TYR A 145 -14.48 -2.54 18.64
N VAL A 146 -15.41 -2.50 19.59
CA VAL A 146 -16.67 -3.27 19.51
C VAL A 146 -17.52 -2.78 18.34
N LEU A 147 -17.64 -1.48 18.14
CA LEU A 147 -18.42 -0.92 17.04
C LEU A 147 -17.78 -1.18 15.68
N ALA A 148 -16.44 -1.18 15.58
CA ALA A 148 -15.74 -1.61 14.36
C ALA A 148 -15.99 -3.09 14.04
N ALA A 149 -15.95 -3.97 15.05
CA ALA A 149 -16.29 -5.38 14.89
C ALA A 149 -17.76 -5.58 14.49
N PHE A 150 -18.69 -4.81 15.07
CA PHE A 150 -20.10 -4.87 14.70
C PHE A 150 -20.34 -4.34 13.28
N SER A 151 -19.64 -3.27 12.88
CA SER A 151 -19.69 -2.75 11.51
C SER A 151 -19.20 -3.77 10.47
N ALA A 152 -18.23 -4.63 10.83
CA ALA A 152 -17.77 -5.72 9.97
C ALA A 152 -18.80 -6.86 9.82
N LEU A 153 -19.62 -7.08 10.86
CA LEU A 153 -20.65 -8.13 10.91
C LEU A 153 -21.95 -7.67 10.23
N ASP A 154 -22.48 -6.51 10.62
CA ASP A 154 -23.73 -5.94 10.15
C ASP A 154 -23.60 -4.41 9.99
N PRO A 155 -23.11 -3.93 8.84
CA PRO A 155 -22.91 -2.49 8.61
C PRO A 155 -24.21 -1.68 8.75
N ALA A 156 -25.35 -2.24 8.33
CA ALA A 156 -26.63 -1.55 8.33
C ALA A 156 -27.14 -1.33 9.76
N ALA A 157 -27.08 -2.37 10.61
CA ALA A 157 -27.43 -2.25 12.02
C ALA A 157 -26.42 -1.40 12.81
N ALA A 158 -25.14 -1.38 12.40
CA ALA A 158 -24.11 -0.57 13.05
C ALA A 158 -24.27 0.93 12.78
N LEU A 159 -24.86 1.34 11.65
CA LEU A 159 -24.88 2.73 11.19
C LEU A 159 -25.44 3.74 12.21
N PRO A 160 -26.57 3.51 12.91
CA PRO A 160 -27.05 4.44 13.94
C PRO A 160 -26.05 4.63 15.09
N HIS A 161 -25.34 3.56 15.48
CA HIS A 161 -24.33 3.61 16.52
C HIS A 161 -23.04 4.28 16.06
N VAL A 162 -22.67 4.12 14.79
CA VAL A 162 -21.56 4.86 14.16
C VAL A 162 -21.84 6.36 14.15
N ARG A 163 -23.07 6.76 13.80
CA ARG A 163 -23.48 8.18 13.84
C ARG A 163 -23.43 8.74 15.26
N GLU A 164 -23.91 7.98 16.24
CA GLU A 164 -23.86 8.40 17.64
C GLU A 164 -22.42 8.46 18.17
N PHE A 165 -21.57 7.47 17.88
CA PHE A 165 -20.14 7.50 18.21
C PHE A 165 -19.48 8.75 17.63
N ASN A 166 -19.72 9.02 16.34
CA ASN A 166 -19.12 10.15 15.65
C ASN A 166 -19.60 11.50 16.21
N LYS A 167 -20.84 11.61 16.70
CA LYS A 167 -21.34 12.83 17.33
C LYS A 167 -20.53 13.24 18.57
N HIS A 168 -20.01 12.26 19.32
CA HIS A 168 -19.27 12.51 20.56
C HIS A 168 -17.75 12.49 20.38
N HIS A 169 -17.25 11.80 19.35
CA HIS A 169 -15.83 11.46 19.23
C HIS A 169 -15.21 11.73 17.85
N ASN A 170 -15.98 12.18 16.85
CA ASN A 170 -15.42 12.46 15.53
C ASN A 170 -14.66 13.79 15.53
N ASP A 171 -13.35 13.70 15.75
CA ASP A 171 -12.42 14.76 15.37
C ASP A 171 -11.98 14.51 13.91
N PRO A 172 -12.28 15.43 12.96
CA PRO A 172 -11.86 15.33 11.57
C PRO A 172 -10.35 15.10 11.39
N ASN A 173 -9.53 15.53 12.35
CA ASN A 173 -8.07 15.38 12.31
C ASN A 173 -7.58 13.99 12.77
N THR A 174 -8.44 13.20 13.44
CA THR A 174 -8.04 11.89 13.98
C THR A 174 -8.31 10.72 13.05
N GLY A 175 -9.14 10.93 12.02
CA GLY A 175 -9.54 9.88 11.08
C GLY A 175 -10.31 8.71 11.72
N ILE A 176 -10.74 8.83 12.99
CA ILE A 176 -11.40 7.72 13.71
C ILE A 176 -12.71 7.31 13.01
N GLY A 177 -13.43 8.26 12.42
CA GLY A 177 -14.65 8.00 11.63
C GLY A 177 -14.46 7.02 10.47
N TYR A 178 -13.25 6.90 9.89
CA TYR A 178 -12.94 5.95 8.81
C TYR A 178 -12.77 4.50 9.31
N THR A 179 -12.60 4.29 10.62
CA THR A 179 -12.35 2.96 11.17
C THR A 179 -13.51 2.01 10.92
N PHE A 180 -14.74 2.51 11.07
CA PHE A 180 -15.97 1.71 10.93
C PHE A 180 -16.25 1.35 9.47
N SER A 181 -16.12 2.32 8.56
CA SER A 181 -16.28 2.10 7.12
C SER A 181 -15.22 1.15 6.58
N THR A 182 -13.96 1.31 7.00
CA THR A 182 -12.85 0.42 6.64
C THR A 182 -13.08 -0.99 7.16
N ALA A 183 -13.57 -1.16 8.39
CA ALA A 183 -13.88 -2.48 8.95
C ALA A 183 -15.02 -3.18 8.19
N ALA A 184 -16.12 -2.45 7.91
CA ALA A 184 -17.24 -2.94 7.12
C ALA A 184 -16.82 -3.39 5.72
N ARG A 185 -16.09 -2.52 5.00
CA ARG A 185 -15.63 -2.78 3.62
C ARG A 185 -14.67 -3.97 3.55
N ASN A 186 -13.68 -4.05 4.44
CA ASN A 186 -12.74 -5.17 4.45
C ASN A 186 -13.44 -6.52 4.72
N ALA A 187 -14.37 -6.56 5.69
CA ALA A 187 -15.12 -7.78 5.97
C ALA A 187 -16.06 -8.16 4.82
N ALA A 188 -16.64 -7.18 4.14
CA ALA A 188 -17.49 -7.40 2.98
C ALA A 188 -16.70 -7.88 1.75
N ALA A 189 -15.51 -7.33 1.51
CA ALA A 189 -14.64 -7.74 0.41
C ALA A 189 -14.21 -9.22 0.51
N LEU A 190 -14.06 -9.74 1.73
CA LEU A 190 -13.83 -11.17 1.98
C LEU A 190 -15.04 -12.07 1.68
N ARG A 191 -16.25 -11.51 1.59
CA ARG A 191 -17.48 -12.24 1.25
C ARG A 191 -17.85 -12.14 -0.23
N GLY A 192 -17.36 -11.11 -0.92
CA GLY A 192 -17.52 -10.96 -2.35
C GLY A 192 -17.87 -9.53 -2.79
N ALA A 193 -17.97 -9.36 -4.10
CA ALA A 193 -18.25 -8.07 -4.73
C ALA A 193 -19.61 -7.48 -4.34
N LYS A 194 -20.64 -8.32 -4.21
CA LYS A 194 -22.00 -7.90 -3.89
C LYS A 194 -22.06 -7.27 -2.49
N GLU A 195 -21.52 -7.97 -1.50
CA GLU A 195 -21.46 -7.53 -0.11
C GLU A 195 -20.64 -6.26 0.02
N LEU A 196 -19.55 -6.12 -0.74
CA LEU A 196 -18.75 -4.90 -0.75
C LEU A 196 -19.54 -3.70 -1.28
N LEU A 197 -20.30 -3.87 -2.38
CA LEU A 197 -21.16 -2.83 -2.93
C LEU A 197 -22.25 -2.41 -1.91
N GLU A 198 -22.87 -3.39 -1.24
CA GLU A 198 -23.85 -3.11 -0.18
C GLU A 198 -23.22 -2.33 0.99
N ALA A 199 -22.02 -2.73 1.43
CA ALA A 199 -21.30 -2.04 2.50
C ALA A 199 -20.91 -0.60 2.12
N GLN A 200 -20.57 -0.34 0.85
CA GLN A 200 -20.26 1.00 0.36
C GLN A 200 -21.48 1.93 0.31
N GLN A 201 -22.67 1.39 0.04
CA GLN A 201 -23.91 2.20 0.07
C GLN A 201 -24.28 2.68 1.47
N ILE A 202 -23.83 1.96 2.51
CA ILE A 202 -24.13 2.26 3.92
C ILE A 202 -23.13 3.28 4.48
N SER A 203 -21.95 3.43 3.87
CA SER A 203 -20.93 4.33 4.36
C SER A 203 -21.14 5.76 3.85
N ASP A 204 -21.44 6.68 4.78
CA ASP A 204 -21.48 8.12 4.51
C ASP A 204 -20.05 8.71 4.25
N SER A 205 -19.00 7.88 4.35
CA SER A 205 -17.60 8.30 4.24
C SER A 205 -17.07 8.17 2.81
N TYR A 206 -16.47 9.26 2.32
CA TYR A 206 -15.92 9.39 0.98
C TYR A 206 -14.53 8.76 0.81
N ASP A 207 -13.88 8.35 1.90
CA ASP A 207 -12.51 7.84 1.83
C ASP A 207 -12.50 6.31 1.93
N ALA A 208 -12.25 5.72 0.77
CA ALA A 208 -12.12 4.29 0.60
C ALA A 208 -10.75 3.85 1.11
N GLY A 209 -10.59 3.69 2.43
CA GLY A 209 -9.39 3.07 2.98
C GLY A 209 -9.03 1.75 2.28
N ASN A 210 -7.76 1.37 2.31
CA ASN A 210 -7.22 0.22 1.58
C ASN A 210 -7.99 -1.08 1.90
N LEU A 211 -8.22 -1.88 0.86
CA LEU A 211 -8.71 -3.25 1.01
C LEU A 211 -7.51 -4.18 1.18
N TYR A 212 -7.46 -4.90 2.29
CA TYR A 212 -6.32 -5.75 2.61
C TYR A 212 -6.43 -7.13 1.97
N GLU A 213 -7.64 -7.67 1.88
CA GLU A 213 -7.91 -9.03 1.42
C GLU A 213 -9.26 -9.08 0.67
N LEU A 214 -9.32 -9.95 -0.34
CA LEU A 214 -10.50 -10.19 -1.17
C LEU A 214 -10.89 -11.67 -1.09
N ALA A 215 -12.17 -11.96 -1.34
CA ALA A 215 -12.64 -13.34 -1.53
C ALA A 215 -11.85 -14.05 -2.66
N PRO A 216 -11.55 -15.35 -2.55
CA PRO A 216 -10.86 -16.09 -3.62
C PRO A 216 -11.59 -16.07 -4.97
N ASP A 217 -12.92 -15.97 -4.94
CA ASP A 217 -13.84 -15.91 -6.07
C ASP A 217 -14.46 -14.51 -6.25
N PHE A 218 -13.75 -13.46 -5.80
CA PHE A 218 -14.24 -12.08 -5.91
C PHE A 218 -14.52 -11.70 -7.37
N ASP A 219 -15.79 -11.41 -7.68
CA ASP A 219 -16.24 -11.02 -9.02
C ASP A 219 -15.94 -9.53 -9.28
N PHE A 220 -14.72 -9.26 -9.76
CA PHE A 220 -14.30 -7.90 -10.11
C PHE A 220 -15.19 -7.27 -11.19
N ALA A 221 -15.62 -8.05 -12.19
CA ALA A 221 -16.46 -7.53 -13.27
C ALA A 221 -17.80 -7.04 -12.75
N ALA A 222 -18.47 -7.84 -11.92
CA ALA A 222 -19.72 -7.44 -11.27
C ALA A 222 -19.53 -6.23 -10.34
N TYR A 223 -18.38 -6.14 -9.66
CA TYR A 223 -18.04 -4.98 -8.83
C TYR A 223 -17.93 -3.71 -9.67
N PHE A 224 -17.04 -3.69 -10.67
CA PHE A 224 -16.77 -2.50 -11.48
C PHE A 224 -17.96 -2.05 -12.32
N ALA A 225 -18.83 -2.97 -12.75
CA ALA A 225 -20.07 -2.63 -13.46
C ALA A 225 -21.08 -1.84 -12.60
N LYS A 226 -21.01 -1.98 -11.27
CA LYS A 226 -21.96 -1.37 -10.33
C LYS A 226 -21.32 -0.39 -9.35
N CYS A 227 -19.99 -0.23 -9.41
CA CYS A 227 -19.26 0.62 -8.49
C CYS A 227 -19.68 2.10 -8.71
N PRO A 228 -20.24 2.76 -7.68
CA PRO A 228 -20.79 4.09 -7.82
C PRO A 228 -19.72 5.17 -8.05
N LYS A 229 -18.46 4.92 -7.64
CA LYS A 229 -17.36 5.88 -7.76
C LYS A 229 -16.05 5.20 -8.18
N PRO A 230 -15.45 5.59 -9.33
CA PRO A 230 -14.22 4.99 -9.85
C PRO A 230 -13.00 5.12 -8.90
N VAL A 231 -12.82 6.28 -8.27
CA VAL A 231 -11.64 6.60 -7.43
C VAL A 231 -11.49 5.66 -6.21
N GLU A 232 -12.59 5.04 -5.76
CA GLU A 232 -12.59 4.11 -4.63
C GLU A 232 -12.17 2.68 -5.00
N ALA A 233 -11.91 2.42 -6.28
CA ALA A 233 -11.62 1.09 -6.83
C ALA A 233 -10.16 0.90 -7.26
N ASP A 234 -9.28 1.84 -6.93
CA ASP A 234 -7.85 1.83 -7.27
C ASP A 234 -7.17 0.50 -6.89
N ASP A 235 -7.23 0.11 -5.61
CA ASP A 235 -6.63 -1.13 -5.12
C ASP A 235 -7.29 -2.39 -5.72
N LEU A 236 -8.57 -2.32 -6.07
CA LEU A 236 -9.29 -3.42 -6.72
C LEU A 236 -8.88 -3.58 -8.16
N MET A 237 -8.65 -2.49 -8.90
CA MET A 237 -8.16 -2.56 -10.27
C MET A 237 -6.74 -3.14 -10.30
N LYS A 238 -5.89 -2.71 -9.35
CA LYS A 238 -4.56 -3.31 -9.15
C LYS A 238 -4.67 -4.82 -8.89
N SER A 239 -5.56 -5.24 -8.00
CA SER A 239 -5.75 -6.67 -7.70
C SER A 239 -6.30 -7.46 -8.89
N TRP A 240 -7.24 -6.87 -9.64
CA TRP A 240 -7.82 -7.50 -10.82
C TRP A 240 -6.79 -7.68 -11.93
N ALA A 241 -6.02 -6.65 -12.24
CA ALA A 241 -4.99 -6.73 -13.28
C ALA A 241 -3.87 -7.73 -12.94
N ALA A 242 -3.63 -8.01 -11.66
CA ALA A 242 -2.72 -9.08 -11.23
C ALA A 242 -3.35 -10.49 -11.38
N ALA A 243 -4.66 -10.61 -11.21
CA ALA A 243 -5.37 -11.89 -11.22
C ALA A 243 -5.86 -12.34 -12.62
N ASP A 244 -6.40 -11.40 -13.40
CA ASP A 244 -6.92 -11.60 -14.76
C ASP A 244 -6.62 -10.35 -15.62
N PRO A 245 -5.40 -10.26 -16.18
CA PRO A 245 -4.98 -9.12 -16.98
C PRO A 245 -5.88 -8.83 -18.18
N ASP A 246 -6.40 -9.85 -18.85
CA ASP A 246 -7.17 -9.67 -20.08
C ASP A 246 -8.55 -9.10 -19.79
N ALA A 247 -9.21 -9.58 -18.72
CA ALA A 247 -10.48 -9.01 -18.27
C ALA A 247 -10.29 -7.58 -17.74
N ALA A 248 -9.24 -7.33 -16.95
CA ALA A 248 -8.92 -5.99 -16.46
C ALA A 248 -8.64 -5.01 -17.61
N ALA A 249 -7.87 -5.41 -18.63
CA ALA A 249 -7.59 -4.60 -19.81
C ALA A 249 -8.88 -4.21 -20.56
N LYS A 250 -9.81 -5.16 -20.74
CA LYS A 250 -11.12 -4.88 -21.35
C LYS A 250 -11.92 -3.88 -20.52
N ALA A 251 -11.95 -4.07 -19.19
CA ALA A 251 -12.66 -3.18 -18.29
C ALA A 251 -12.07 -1.75 -18.27
N VAL A 252 -10.74 -1.63 -18.32
CA VAL A 252 -10.06 -0.32 -18.44
C VAL A 252 -10.48 0.38 -19.73
N VAL A 253 -10.39 -0.31 -20.87
CA VAL A 253 -10.81 0.25 -22.17
C VAL A 253 -12.28 0.67 -22.14
N GLU A 254 -13.18 -0.20 -21.69
CA GLU A 254 -14.60 0.10 -21.59
C GLU A 254 -14.85 1.33 -20.70
N ARG A 255 -14.17 1.40 -19.55
CA ARG A 255 -14.35 2.51 -18.60
C ARG A 255 -13.91 3.85 -19.17
N PHE A 256 -12.79 3.89 -19.91
CA PHE A 256 -12.38 5.11 -20.62
C PHE A 256 -13.41 5.52 -21.68
N HIS A 257 -14.12 4.59 -22.31
CA HIS A 257 -15.15 4.92 -23.31
C HIS A 257 -16.49 5.36 -22.71
N THR A 258 -16.88 4.85 -21.54
CA THR A 258 -18.23 5.05 -20.99
C THR A 258 -18.29 5.97 -19.77
N GLY A 259 -17.15 6.24 -19.13
CA GLY A 259 -17.06 6.98 -17.87
C GLY A 259 -16.40 8.35 -18.00
N PRO A 260 -16.44 9.17 -16.94
CA PRO A 260 -15.56 10.33 -16.86
C PRO A 260 -14.08 9.88 -16.86
N PRO A 261 -13.15 10.74 -17.30
CA PRO A 261 -11.73 10.43 -17.23
C PRO A 261 -11.32 10.06 -15.80
N ASP A 262 -10.67 8.90 -15.66
CA ASP A 262 -10.16 8.39 -14.40
C ASP A 262 -8.62 8.45 -14.43
N GLU A 263 -8.05 9.35 -13.64
CA GLU A 263 -6.62 9.60 -13.61
C GLU A 263 -5.84 8.56 -12.77
N SER A 264 -6.47 7.55 -12.17
CA SER A 264 -5.76 6.48 -11.46
C SER A 264 -5.94 5.09 -12.05
N LEU A 265 -7.05 4.82 -12.75
CA LEU A 265 -7.39 3.47 -13.20
C LEU A 265 -6.26 2.76 -13.96
N MET A 266 -5.69 3.42 -14.97
CA MET A 266 -4.64 2.85 -15.81
C MET A 266 -3.35 2.63 -15.01
N GLY A 267 -2.97 3.60 -14.18
CA GLY A 267 -1.81 3.49 -13.28
C GLY A 267 -1.91 2.33 -12.31
N GLN A 268 -3.09 2.10 -11.72
CA GLN A 268 -3.31 0.99 -10.79
C GLN A 268 -3.33 -0.36 -11.51
N ALA A 269 -3.97 -0.44 -12.67
CA ALA A 269 -3.96 -1.64 -13.50
C ALA A 269 -2.52 -2.03 -13.88
N HIS A 270 -1.71 -1.05 -14.33
CA HIS A 270 -0.30 -1.24 -14.63
C HIS A 270 0.47 -1.78 -13.41
N ARG A 271 0.29 -1.19 -12.22
CA ARG A 271 0.94 -1.65 -10.98
C ARG A 271 0.56 -3.09 -10.62
N GLY A 272 -0.69 -3.46 -10.85
CA GLY A 272 -1.19 -4.81 -10.63
C GLY A 272 -0.43 -5.81 -11.49
N TYR A 273 -0.41 -5.55 -12.80
CA TYR A 273 0.31 -6.38 -13.77
C TYR A 273 1.82 -6.43 -13.49
N ALA A 274 2.44 -5.27 -13.21
CA ALA A 274 3.87 -5.15 -12.92
C ALA A 274 4.30 -5.95 -11.68
N THR A 275 3.40 -6.14 -10.70
CA THR A 275 3.69 -6.93 -9.50
C THR A 275 3.98 -8.40 -9.83
N ILE A 276 3.41 -8.93 -10.93
CA ILE A 276 3.58 -10.32 -11.35
C ILE A 276 4.59 -10.45 -12.50
N HIS A 277 4.57 -9.51 -13.46
CA HIS A 277 5.29 -9.63 -14.72
C HIS A 277 6.48 -8.66 -14.86
N GLY A 278 6.67 -7.75 -13.91
CA GLY A 278 7.70 -6.70 -13.96
C GLY A 278 7.30 -5.48 -14.79
N GLU A 279 8.03 -4.38 -14.60
CA GLU A 279 7.71 -3.06 -15.17
C GLU A 279 7.80 -3.03 -16.71
N THR A 280 8.75 -3.75 -17.34
CA THR A 280 8.87 -3.80 -18.81
C THR A 280 7.65 -4.46 -19.47
N ALA A 281 7.26 -5.64 -19.00
CA ALA A 281 6.08 -6.33 -19.54
C ALA A 281 4.79 -5.55 -19.23
N ALA A 282 4.70 -4.90 -18.07
CA ALA A 282 3.57 -4.03 -17.73
C ALA A 282 3.50 -2.80 -18.64
N ALA A 283 4.64 -2.23 -19.03
CA ALA A 283 4.69 -1.12 -19.96
C ALA A 283 4.18 -1.54 -21.35
N GLU A 284 4.65 -2.66 -21.90
CA GLU A 284 4.15 -3.20 -23.18
C GLU A 284 2.65 -3.51 -23.14
N TRP A 285 2.19 -4.13 -22.06
CA TRP A 285 0.77 -4.41 -21.85
C TRP A 285 -0.05 -3.12 -21.77
N SER A 286 0.46 -2.10 -21.08
CA SER A 286 -0.19 -0.80 -20.92
C SER A 286 -0.27 -0.03 -22.23
N THR A 287 0.79 -0.03 -23.04
CA THR A 287 0.77 0.65 -24.35
C THR A 287 -0.17 -0.04 -25.33
N ALA A 288 -0.30 -1.36 -25.27
CA ALA A 288 -1.30 -2.09 -26.05
C ALA A 288 -2.75 -1.73 -25.66
N ILE A 289 -3.00 -1.34 -24.42
CA ILE A 289 -4.30 -0.80 -23.98
C ILE A 289 -4.48 0.63 -24.50
N LEU A 290 -3.48 1.50 -24.32
CA LEU A 290 -3.52 2.89 -24.80
C LEU A 290 -3.78 3.00 -26.32
N ALA A 291 -3.25 2.05 -27.09
CA ALA A 291 -3.48 1.97 -28.54
C ALA A 291 -4.95 1.73 -28.92
N LYS A 292 -5.78 1.23 -27.99
CA LYS A 292 -7.23 1.00 -28.18
C LYS A 292 -8.08 2.22 -27.80
N LEU A 293 -7.48 3.27 -27.25
CA LEU A 293 -8.18 4.47 -26.80
C LEU A 293 -8.19 5.55 -27.89
N SER A 294 -9.21 6.41 -27.88
CA SER A 294 -9.23 7.66 -28.65
C SER A 294 -8.10 8.60 -28.17
N PRO A 295 -7.68 9.60 -28.97
CA PRO A 295 -6.61 10.53 -28.59
C PRO A 295 -6.82 11.18 -27.22
N ASP A 296 -8.00 11.75 -26.97
CA ASP A 296 -8.33 12.41 -25.69
C ASP A 296 -8.23 11.43 -24.51
N HIS A 297 -8.75 10.21 -24.66
CA HIS A 297 -8.67 9.19 -23.60
C HIS A 297 -7.26 8.63 -23.43
N ARG A 298 -6.46 8.59 -24.50
CA ARG A 298 -5.06 8.18 -24.44
C ARG A 298 -4.23 9.13 -23.59
N GLU A 299 -4.40 10.44 -23.74
CA GLU A 299 -3.71 11.42 -22.88
C GLU A 299 -4.06 11.22 -21.40
N HIS A 300 -5.33 10.96 -21.09
CA HIS A 300 -5.75 10.66 -19.71
C HIS A 300 -5.12 9.36 -19.20
N GLY A 301 -5.06 8.31 -20.04
CA GLY A 301 -4.36 7.07 -19.71
C GLY A 301 -2.87 7.26 -19.45
N LEU A 302 -2.19 8.06 -20.29
CA LEU A 302 -0.78 8.43 -20.11
C LEU A 302 -0.56 9.21 -18.81
N ARG A 303 -1.42 10.19 -18.51
CA ARG A 303 -1.39 10.91 -17.23
C ARG A 303 -1.52 9.96 -16.05
N SER A 304 -2.46 9.00 -16.15
CA SER A 304 -2.72 8.05 -15.08
C SER A 304 -1.52 7.16 -14.75
N LEU A 305 -0.70 6.81 -15.74
CA LEU A 305 0.54 6.05 -15.55
C LEU A 305 1.63 6.81 -14.78
N THR A 306 1.52 8.13 -14.62
CA THR A 306 2.51 8.97 -13.90
C THR A 306 2.26 9.10 -12.40
N ARG A 307 1.11 8.62 -11.90
CA ARG A 307 0.81 8.64 -10.46
C ARG A 307 1.68 7.62 -9.72
N GLU A 308 2.38 8.06 -8.67
CA GLU A 308 3.32 7.22 -7.90
C GLU A 308 4.32 6.49 -8.81
N ILE A 309 4.91 7.24 -9.75
CA ILE A 309 5.82 6.69 -10.74
C ILE A 309 7.23 6.48 -10.15
N SER A 310 7.78 5.28 -10.38
CA SER A 310 9.16 4.93 -10.06
C SER A 310 10.09 5.15 -11.25
N PRO A 311 11.42 5.25 -11.05
CA PRO A 311 12.37 5.36 -12.15
C PRO A 311 12.32 4.20 -13.14
N SER A 312 12.16 2.96 -12.67
CA SER A 312 12.06 1.78 -13.53
C SER A 312 10.80 1.81 -14.41
N ARG A 313 9.66 2.24 -13.85
CA ARG A 313 8.42 2.42 -14.61
C ARG A 313 8.57 3.50 -15.68
N ALA A 314 9.13 4.64 -15.29
CA ALA A 314 9.30 5.78 -16.18
C ALA A 314 10.15 5.41 -17.40
N ALA A 315 11.29 4.75 -17.19
CA ALA A 315 12.14 4.26 -18.26
C ALA A 315 11.41 3.23 -19.13
N ALA A 316 10.78 2.22 -18.52
CA ALA A 316 10.09 1.15 -19.24
C ALA A 316 9.00 1.69 -20.18
N ILE A 317 8.15 2.61 -19.70
CA ILE A 317 7.07 3.20 -20.50
C ILE A 317 7.64 4.01 -21.67
N VAL A 318 8.64 4.86 -21.43
CA VAL A 318 9.27 5.66 -22.51
C VAL A 318 9.88 4.77 -23.59
N THR A 319 10.51 3.65 -23.20
CA THR A 319 11.11 2.72 -24.16
C THR A 319 10.09 2.05 -25.08
N VAL A 320 8.90 1.71 -24.58
CA VAL A 320 7.90 0.96 -25.35
C VAL A 320 6.89 1.82 -26.11
N LEU A 321 6.80 3.12 -25.80
CA LEU A 321 5.94 4.05 -26.52
C LEU A 321 6.49 4.31 -27.93
N SER A 322 5.74 3.92 -28.95
CA SER A 322 6.15 4.07 -30.34
C SER A 322 6.02 5.50 -30.87
N ASP A 323 5.02 6.24 -30.39
CA ASP A 323 4.73 7.59 -30.84
C ASP A 323 5.65 8.62 -30.13
N PRO A 324 6.46 9.41 -30.85
CA PRO A 324 7.24 10.49 -30.27
C PRO A 324 6.40 11.52 -29.49
N GLU A 325 5.17 11.81 -29.92
CA GLU A 325 4.29 12.76 -29.25
C GLU A 325 3.82 12.21 -27.90
N ASP A 326 3.38 10.94 -27.86
CA ASP A 326 3.00 10.27 -26.61
C ASP A 326 4.18 10.18 -25.64
N ARG A 327 5.41 9.93 -26.14
CA ARG A 327 6.64 9.94 -25.32
C ARG A 327 6.91 11.31 -24.73
N SER A 328 6.89 12.36 -25.55
CA SER A 328 7.12 13.73 -25.10
C SER A 328 6.07 14.13 -24.06
N PHE A 329 4.79 13.87 -24.35
CA PHE A 329 3.70 14.12 -23.42
C PHE A 329 3.88 13.36 -22.09
N PHE A 330 4.17 12.06 -22.12
CA PHE A 330 4.36 11.27 -20.91
C PHE A 330 5.51 11.82 -20.04
N ILE A 331 6.67 12.13 -20.65
CA ILE A 331 7.82 12.70 -19.94
C ILE A 331 7.47 14.06 -19.30
N GLN A 332 6.69 14.90 -20.00
CA GLN A 332 6.18 16.15 -19.44
C GLN A 332 5.30 15.92 -18.20
N GLN A 333 4.43 14.90 -18.22
CA GLN A 333 3.61 14.55 -17.06
C GLN A 333 4.46 14.02 -15.89
N VAL A 334 5.48 13.20 -16.15
CA VAL A 334 6.45 12.75 -15.13
C VAL A 334 7.18 13.95 -14.50
N MET A 335 7.54 14.95 -15.31
CA MET A 335 8.13 16.20 -14.82
C MET A 335 7.16 17.01 -13.95
N ALA A 336 5.91 17.11 -14.38
CA ALA A 336 4.85 17.87 -13.71
C ALA A 336 4.39 17.24 -12.38
N ALA A 337 4.52 15.92 -12.23
CA ALA A 337 4.19 15.21 -10.98
C ALA A 337 4.97 15.72 -9.74
N GLY A 338 6.08 16.45 -9.96
CA GLY A 338 6.81 17.16 -8.91
C GLY A 338 7.45 16.20 -7.88
N PRO A 339 7.64 16.64 -6.62
CA PRO A 339 8.21 15.80 -5.54
C PRO A 339 7.36 14.57 -5.16
N ARG A 340 6.17 14.40 -5.77
CA ARG A 340 5.30 13.23 -5.59
C ARG A 340 5.71 12.04 -6.47
N ALA A 341 6.59 12.26 -7.46
CA ALA A 341 7.29 11.18 -8.13
C ALA A 341 8.47 10.74 -7.24
N ASP A 342 8.68 9.43 -7.11
CA ASP A 342 9.81 8.91 -6.34
C ASP A 342 11.13 9.28 -7.06
N GLY A 343 11.91 10.18 -6.47
CA GLY A 343 13.32 10.41 -6.82
C GLY A 343 13.60 10.68 -8.31
N ASP A 344 14.53 9.91 -8.88
CA ASP A 344 15.15 10.08 -10.20
C ASP A 344 14.25 9.69 -11.39
N ALA A 345 12.93 9.58 -11.20
CA ALA A 345 12.02 9.14 -12.26
C ALA A 345 12.06 10.02 -13.52
N PRO A 346 12.13 11.37 -13.41
CA PRO A 346 12.38 12.20 -14.57
C PRO A 346 13.69 11.89 -15.30
N LEU A 347 14.78 11.70 -14.55
CA LEU A 347 16.09 11.39 -15.14
C LEU A 347 16.01 10.06 -15.91
N ALA A 348 15.43 9.02 -15.32
CA ALA A 348 15.26 7.72 -15.96
C ALA A 348 14.40 7.80 -17.24
N ALA A 349 13.32 8.58 -17.21
CA ALA A 349 12.49 8.85 -18.39
C ALA A 349 13.29 9.50 -19.54
N PHE A 350 14.10 10.52 -19.25
CA PHE A 350 14.95 11.16 -20.26
C PHE A 350 16.10 10.24 -20.73
N GLN A 351 16.69 9.44 -19.84
CA GLN A 351 17.74 8.48 -20.20
C GLN A 351 17.23 7.40 -21.17
N ALA A 352 15.95 7.03 -21.07
CA ALA A 352 15.30 6.08 -21.96
C ALA A 352 15.09 6.60 -23.39
N LEU A 353 15.24 7.92 -23.63
CA LEU A 353 15.30 8.46 -24.99
C LEU A 353 16.66 8.14 -25.62
N GLU A 354 16.63 7.56 -26.83
CA GLU A 354 17.81 7.00 -27.50
C GLU A 354 18.84 8.06 -27.93
N THR A 355 18.38 9.27 -28.28
CA THR A 355 19.24 10.33 -28.84
C THR A 355 19.25 11.58 -27.96
N GLU A 356 20.38 12.29 -27.99
CA GLU A 356 20.48 13.60 -27.33
C GLU A 356 19.48 14.60 -27.92
N GLU A 357 19.29 14.59 -29.23
CA GLU A 357 18.31 15.43 -29.94
C GLU A 357 16.89 15.23 -29.39
N ALA A 358 16.45 13.98 -29.21
CA ALA A 358 15.14 13.69 -28.63
C ALA A 358 15.01 14.18 -27.18
N ARG A 359 16.07 14.06 -26.38
CA ARG A 359 16.11 14.57 -25.00
C ARG A 359 15.96 16.08 -24.97
N VAL A 360 16.77 16.80 -25.75
CA VAL A 360 16.75 18.27 -25.83
C VAL A 360 15.40 18.76 -26.34
N GLN A 361 14.86 18.14 -27.40
CA GLN A 361 13.57 18.53 -27.95
C GLN A 361 12.43 18.32 -26.94
N THR A 362 12.40 17.18 -26.24
CA THR A 362 11.39 16.91 -25.21
C THR A 362 11.48 17.91 -24.06
N MET A 363 12.69 18.34 -23.66
CA MET A 363 12.86 19.40 -22.65
C MET A 363 12.35 20.75 -23.13
N ILE A 364 12.59 21.10 -24.40
CA ILE A 364 12.05 22.32 -25.02
C ILE A 364 10.52 22.28 -25.03
N ASP A 365 9.93 21.15 -25.38
CA ASP A 365 8.47 20.99 -25.39
C ASP A 365 7.89 21.10 -23.97
N ALA A 366 8.57 20.54 -22.97
CA ALA A 366 8.19 20.69 -21.56
C ALA A 366 8.22 22.16 -21.09
N VAL A 367 9.20 22.95 -21.55
CA VAL A 367 9.25 24.39 -21.26
C VAL A 367 8.04 25.11 -21.88
N LYS A 368 7.71 24.81 -23.13
CA LYS A 368 6.57 25.41 -23.84
C LYS A 368 5.21 25.02 -23.25
N ALA A 369 5.08 23.79 -22.76
CA ALA A 369 3.86 23.29 -22.12
C ALA A 369 3.65 23.84 -20.69
N THR A 370 4.71 24.36 -20.07
CA THR A 370 4.63 24.96 -18.73
C THR A 370 3.82 26.26 -18.78
N ARG A 371 2.91 26.44 -17.82
CA ARG A 371 1.99 27.57 -17.77
C ARG A 371 2.73 28.92 -17.76
N PRO A 372 2.27 29.96 -18.50
CA PRO A 372 2.95 31.25 -18.54
C PRO A 372 3.19 31.89 -17.17
N GLU A 373 2.28 31.70 -16.21
CA GLU A 373 2.37 32.25 -14.86
C GLU A 373 3.58 31.68 -14.09
N THR A 374 3.98 30.45 -14.37
CA THR A 374 5.17 29.82 -13.80
C THR A 374 6.44 30.57 -14.21
N TRP A 375 6.50 31.05 -15.45
CA TRP A 375 7.66 31.78 -15.99
C TRP A 375 7.67 33.26 -15.57
N GLN A 376 6.51 33.86 -15.34
CA GLN A 376 6.39 35.23 -14.86
C GLN A 376 6.76 35.38 -13.36
N ASN A 377 6.63 34.31 -12.58
CA ASN A 377 7.03 34.30 -11.17
C ASN A 377 8.55 34.02 -11.04
N PRO A 378 9.35 34.93 -10.46
CA PRO A 378 10.82 34.76 -10.38
C PRO A 378 11.27 33.52 -9.63
N ASP A 379 10.61 33.17 -8.51
CA ASP A 379 10.98 32.01 -7.68
C ASP A 379 10.66 30.70 -8.41
N SER A 380 9.49 30.65 -9.05
CA SER A 380 9.08 29.48 -9.85
C SER A 380 9.98 29.31 -11.07
N ARG A 381 10.28 30.40 -11.80
CA ARG A 381 11.23 30.39 -12.92
C ARG A 381 12.59 29.90 -12.46
N ALA A 382 13.15 30.44 -11.38
CA ALA A 382 14.44 30.00 -10.85
C ALA A 382 14.44 28.51 -10.47
N TYR A 383 13.38 28.04 -9.80
CA TYR A 383 13.22 26.63 -9.43
C TYR A 383 13.18 25.71 -10.67
N HIS A 384 12.30 26.00 -11.63
CA HIS A 384 12.14 25.19 -12.83
C HIS A 384 13.38 25.20 -13.72
N THR A 385 14.01 26.37 -13.92
CA THR A 385 15.28 26.48 -14.65
C THR A 385 16.37 25.67 -13.97
N LYS A 386 16.56 25.80 -12.65
CA LYS A 386 17.57 25.03 -11.91
C LYS A 386 17.34 23.52 -12.03
N ARG A 387 16.10 23.07 -11.87
CA ARG A 387 15.74 21.65 -11.99
C ARG A 387 16.08 21.10 -13.38
N MET A 388 15.78 21.84 -14.44
CA MET A 388 16.11 21.44 -15.82
C MET A 388 17.61 21.45 -16.09
N GLU A 389 18.35 22.46 -15.58
CA GLU A 389 19.82 22.52 -15.70
C GLU A 389 20.47 21.31 -15.01
N THR A 390 20.00 20.91 -13.82
CA THR A 390 20.47 19.69 -13.15
C THR A 390 20.23 18.45 -14.02
N LEU A 391 19.05 18.32 -14.64
CA LEU A 391 18.78 17.20 -15.56
C LEU A 391 19.71 17.23 -16.78
N LEU A 392 19.95 18.41 -17.38
CA LEU A 392 20.88 18.56 -18.51
C LEU A 392 22.31 18.13 -18.15
N GLU A 393 22.74 18.42 -16.92
CA GLU A 393 24.04 17.99 -16.38
C GLU A 393 24.10 16.47 -16.16
N GLU A 394 23.11 15.90 -15.50
CA GLU A 394 23.04 14.46 -15.20
C GLU A 394 22.91 13.60 -16.47
N LEU A 395 22.18 14.09 -17.48
CA LEU A 395 22.06 13.46 -18.80
C LEU A 395 23.29 13.68 -19.68
N ARG A 396 24.26 14.49 -19.23
CA ARG A 396 25.49 14.84 -19.94
C ARG A 396 25.21 15.43 -21.33
N VAL A 397 24.18 16.28 -21.44
CA VAL A 397 23.84 16.97 -22.70
C VAL A 397 24.98 17.88 -23.12
N SER A 398 25.27 17.94 -24.43
CA SER A 398 26.32 18.80 -24.98
C SER A 398 26.05 20.28 -24.73
N ASP A 399 27.09 21.12 -24.81
CA ASP A 399 26.94 22.56 -24.66
C ASP A 399 26.00 23.16 -25.73
N GLN A 400 25.99 22.59 -26.94
CA GLN A 400 25.08 22.99 -28.01
C GLN A 400 23.62 22.68 -27.62
N GLY A 401 23.34 21.48 -27.12
CA GLY A 401 22.00 21.11 -26.65
C GLY A 401 21.53 21.97 -25.48
N LYS A 402 22.42 22.27 -24.53
CA LYS A 402 22.12 23.19 -23.41
C LYS A 402 21.79 24.60 -23.92
N GLN A 403 22.54 25.12 -24.89
CA GLN A 403 22.26 26.42 -25.50
C GLN A 403 20.93 26.45 -26.23
N GLN A 404 20.58 25.39 -26.97
CA GLN A 404 19.28 25.26 -27.64
C GLN A 404 18.13 25.29 -26.63
N TRP A 405 18.24 24.53 -25.53
CA TRP A 405 17.23 24.53 -24.48
C TRP A 405 17.09 25.91 -23.81
N ARG A 406 18.21 26.57 -23.44
CA ARG A 406 18.19 27.92 -22.84
C ARG A 406 17.54 28.96 -23.76
N ALA A 407 17.77 28.86 -25.07
CA ALA A 407 17.16 29.76 -26.06
C ALA A 407 15.63 29.59 -26.18
N ALA A 408 15.08 28.48 -25.69
CA ALA A 408 13.63 28.23 -25.67
C ALA A 408 12.93 28.74 -24.40
N LEU A 409 13.68 29.23 -23.40
CA LEU A 409 13.09 29.79 -22.18
C LEU A 409 12.33 31.08 -22.51
N PRO A 410 11.10 31.26 -21.99
CA PRO A 410 10.37 32.52 -22.13
C PRO A 410 11.15 33.69 -21.50
N GLU A 411 11.03 34.88 -22.11
CA GLU A 411 11.68 36.12 -21.64
C GLU A 411 11.22 36.55 -20.25
#